data_AF-A0A5B8V3Q6-F1
#
_entry.id   AF-A0A5B8V3Q6-F1
#
_cell.length_a   1.000
_cell.length_b   1.000
_cell.length_c   1.000
_cell.angle_alpha   90.00
_cell.angle_beta   90.00
_cell.angle_gamma   90.00
#
_symmetry.space_group_name_H-M   'P 1'
#
loop_
_entity.id
_entity.type
_entity.pdbx_description
1 polymer ?
#
loop_
_entity_poly.entity_id
_entity_poly.type
_entity_poly.pdbx_seq_one_letter_code
_entity_poly.pdbx_strand_id
1 'polypeptide(L)'
;MRNSIFIISAFILAISNIPHPLQAQTADQKVLKIMKTNEPVIVDGADDEKAWAGAIKTDCFINKWPVDTGAAPLQTEVKLLYDDKYLYVFAKLHVKNSGSWLSNP
;
A
#
# COMPACT_ATOMS: atom_id res chain seq x y z
N MET A 1 -12.10 -55.23 -24.49
CA MET A 1 -10.96 -54.28 -24.37
C MET A 1 -11.12 -53.02 -25.26
N ARG A 2 -11.82 -53.07 -26.39
CA ARG A 2 -11.93 -51.93 -27.34
C ARG A 2 -12.96 -50.85 -26.95
N ASN A 3 -13.93 -51.15 -26.10
CA ASN A 3 -15.02 -50.22 -25.73
C ASN A 3 -14.69 -49.36 -24.49
N SER A 4 -13.78 -49.82 -23.62
CA SER A 4 -13.36 -49.06 -22.42
C SER A 4 -12.51 -47.83 -22.75
N ILE A 5 -11.79 -47.84 -23.88
CA ILE A 5 -10.94 -46.71 -24.30
C ILE A 5 -11.81 -45.49 -24.71
N PHE A 6 -12.95 -45.73 -25.36
CA PHE A 6 -13.87 -44.66 -25.76
C PHE A 6 -14.59 -44.00 -24.56
N ILE A 7 -14.89 -44.75 -23.51
CA ILE A 7 -15.54 -44.22 -22.30
C ILE A 7 -14.57 -43.34 -21.49
N ILE A 8 -13.29 -43.73 -21.41
CA ILE A 8 -12.26 -42.93 -20.72
C ILE A 8 -11.97 -41.63 -21.49
N SER A 9 -11.93 -41.67 -22.82
CA SER A 9 -11.74 -40.47 -23.65
C SER A 9 -12.91 -39.49 -23.56
N ALA A 10 -14.15 -39.98 -23.46
CA ALA A 10 -15.34 -39.15 -23.27
C ALA A 10 -15.35 -38.44 -21.90
N PHE A 11 -14.75 -39.07 -20.88
CA PHE A 11 -14.66 -38.49 -19.54
C PHE A 11 -13.63 -37.36 -19.45
N ILE A 12 -12.50 -37.47 -20.15
CA ILE A 12 -11.44 -36.43 -20.16
C ILE A 12 -11.89 -35.15 -20.90
N LEU A 13 -12.71 -35.27 -21.95
CA LEU A 13 -13.27 -34.13 -22.70
C LEU A 13 -14.35 -33.35 -21.91
N ALA A 14 -14.97 -33.96 -20.89
CA ALA A 14 -15.99 -33.30 -20.07
C ALA A 14 -15.39 -32.38 -18.99
N ILE A 15 -14.13 -32.59 -18.59
CA ILE A 15 -13.48 -31.85 -17.50
C ILE A 15 -12.80 -30.56 -18.01
N SER A 16 -12.48 -30.48 -19.30
CA SER A 16 -11.78 -29.34 -19.93
C SER A 16 -12.65 -28.10 -20.17
N ASN A 17 -13.95 -28.14 -19.88
CA ASN A 17 -14.88 -27.01 -20.07
C ASN A 17 -15.41 -26.42 -18.76
N ILE A 18 -14.81 -26.73 -17.61
CA ILE A 18 -15.19 -26.08 -16.36
C ILE A 18 -14.60 -24.66 -16.39
N PRO A 19 -15.43 -23.58 -16.35
CA PRO A 19 -14.91 -22.24 -16.22
C PRO A 19 -14.19 -22.13 -14.87
N HIS A 20 -12.86 -22.06 -14.93
CA HIS A 20 -12.06 -21.80 -13.75
C HIS A 20 -12.34 -20.35 -13.32
N PRO A 21 -12.80 -20.10 -12.08
CA PRO A 21 -12.85 -18.73 -11.58
C PRO A 21 -11.42 -18.20 -11.57
N LEU A 22 -11.14 -17.24 -12.45
CA LEU A 22 -9.97 -16.38 -12.34
C LEU A 22 -10.11 -15.59 -11.05
N GLN A 23 -9.54 -16.08 -9.95
CA GLN A 23 -9.30 -15.24 -8.78
C GLN A 23 -8.24 -14.22 -9.18
N ALA A 24 -8.68 -13.07 -9.70
CA ALA A 24 -7.85 -11.89 -9.75
C ALA A 24 -7.42 -11.57 -8.31
N GLN A 25 -6.12 -11.45 -8.07
CA GLN A 25 -5.58 -11.12 -6.77
C GLN A 25 -6.05 -9.71 -6.40
N THR A 26 -7.13 -9.61 -5.63
CA THR A 26 -7.64 -8.32 -5.18
C THR A 26 -6.73 -7.89 -4.05
N ALA A 27 -5.72 -7.08 -4.36
CA ALA A 27 -4.95 -6.42 -3.31
C ALA A 27 -5.93 -5.56 -2.50
N ASP A 28 -5.96 -5.73 -1.18
CA ASP A 28 -6.79 -4.91 -0.31
C ASP A 28 -6.51 -3.43 -0.59
N GLN A 29 -7.54 -2.72 -1.07
CA GLN A 29 -7.40 -1.31 -1.39
C GLN A 29 -7.24 -0.52 -0.09
N LYS A 30 -6.04 0.02 0.15
CA LYS A 30 -5.81 0.93 1.28
C LYS A 30 -6.56 2.24 1.04
N VAL A 31 -7.49 2.57 1.93
CA VAL A 31 -8.26 3.81 1.90
C VAL A 31 -7.89 4.65 3.12
N LEU A 32 -7.52 5.91 2.88
CA LEU A 32 -7.27 6.88 3.95
C LEU A 32 -8.31 7.99 3.86
N LYS A 33 -9.00 8.24 4.98
CA LYS A 33 -9.88 9.39 5.11
C LYS A 33 -9.04 10.62 5.46
N ILE A 34 -9.04 11.62 4.59
CA ILE A 34 -8.35 12.90 4.81
C ILE A 34 -9.37 13.96 5.21
N MET A 35 -8.93 14.95 6.00
CA MET A 35 -9.83 15.98 6.55
C MET A 35 -9.59 17.34 5.90
N LYS A 36 -10.68 18.11 5.75
CA LYS A 36 -10.60 19.52 5.39
C LYS A 36 -10.12 20.33 6.60
N THR A 37 -9.22 21.28 6.40
CA THR A 37 -8.80 22.27 7.39
C THR A 37 -9.13 23.69 6.91
N ASN A 38 -9.45 24.56 7.86
CA ASN A 38 -9.53 26.01 7.64
C ASN A 38 -8.39 26.75 8.36
N GLU A 39 -7.57 26.01 9.12
CA GLU A 39 -6.38 26.54 9.79
C GLU A 39 -5.24 26.67 8.77
N PRO A 40 -4.42 27.73 8.85
CA PRO A 40 -3.26 27.88 7.98
C PRO A 40 -2.24 26.76 8.23
N VAL A 41 -1.62 26.29 7.16
CA VAL A 41 -0.53 25.30 7.18
C VAL A 41 0.71 25.94 6.58
N ILE A 42 1.82 25.93 7.32
CA ILE A 42 3.10 26.45 6.85
C ILE A 42 3.91 25.25 6.32
N VAL A 43 4.53 25.39 5.15
CA VAL A 43 5.31 24.31 4.54
C VAL A 43 6.78 24.50 4.90
N ASP A 44 7.13 24.25 6.16
CA ASP A 44 8.50 24.37 6.70
C ASP A 44 9.11 23.02 7.14
N GLY A 45 8.32 21.94 7.10
CA GLY A 45 8.74 20.60 7.50
C GLY A 45 8.49 20.25 8.96
N ALA A 46 7.84 21.13 9.74
CA ALA A 46 7.31 20.83 11.06
C ALA A 46 5.87 20.29 10.97
N ASP A 47 5.42 19.62 12.04
CA ASP A 47 4.01 19.19 12.23
C ASP A 47 3.41 19.70 13.53
N ASP A 48 3.82 20.89 13.97
CA ASP A 48 3.44 21.50 15.25
C ASP A 48 2.17 22.36 15.17
N GLU A 49 1.63 22.58 13.97
CA GLU A 49 0.42 23.38 13.80
C GLU A 49 -0.85 22.63 14.23
N LYS A 50 -1.84 23.40 14.69
CA LYS A 50 -3.15 22.89 15.12
C LYS A 50 -3.86 22.10 14.02
N ALA A 51 -3.66 22.46 12.76
CA ALA A 51 -4.22 21.74 11.61
C ALA A 51 -3.86 20.24 11.65
N TRP A 52 -2.63 19.91 12.02
CA TRP A 52 -2.11 18.54 12.05
C TRP A 52 -2.58 17.71 13.23
N ALA A 53 -3.05 18.33 14.31
CA ALA A 53 -3.46 17.63 15.53
C ALA A 53 -4.62 16.64 15.29
N GLY A 54 -5.52 16.96 14.35
CA GLY A 54 -6.63 16.09 13.97
C GLY A 54 -6.35 15.17 12.78
N ALA A 55 -5.22 15.34 12.08
CA ALA A 55 -4.93 14.61 10.86
C ALA A 55 -4.73 13.11 11.14
N ILE A 56 -5.39 12.25 10.37
CA ILE A 56 -5.18 10.81 10.46
C ILE A 56 -3.77 10.49 9.96
N LYS A 57 -3.00 9.83 10.82
CA LYS A 57 -1.68 9.29 10.47
C LYS A 57 -1.85 7.93 9.82
N THR A 58 -1.29 7.75 8.63
CA THR A 58 -1.11 6.44 8.01
C THR A 58 0.34 6.00 8.11
N ASP A 59 0.52 4.71 8.31
CA ASP A 59 1.82 4.02 8.35
C ASP A 59 1.71 2.70 7.56
N CYS A 60 2.62 1.76 7.79
CA CYS A 60 2.57 0.42 7.21
C CYS A 60 2.56 0.42 5.67
N PHE A 61 3.44 1.24 5.09
CA PHE A 61 3.77 1.16 3.67
C PHE A 61 4.49 -0.16 3.38
N ILE A 62 4.05 -0.85 2.33
CA ILE A 62 4.66 -2.10 1.87
C ILE A 62 5.86 -1.76 0.97
N ASN A 63 6.91 -2.56 1.05
CA ASN A 63 8.00 -2.44 0.09
C ASN A 63 7.48 -2.79 -1.31
N LYS A 64 7.82 -1.93 -2.28
CA LYS A 64 7.50 -2.13 -3.70
C LYS A 64 8.71 -2.61 -4.53
N TRP A 65 9.87 -2.76 -3.92
CA TRP A 65 11.09 -3.27 -4.58
C TRP A 65 12.16 -3.58 -3.53
N PRO A 66 13.03 -4.59 -3.68
CA PRO A 66 13.11 -5.64 -4.72
C PRO A 66 12.18 -6.84 -4.50
N VAL A 67 11.50 -6.89 -3.35
CA VAL A 67 10.53 -7.94 -3.04
C VAL A 67 9.25 -7.25 -2.57
N ASP A 68 8.16 -7.44 -3.32
CA ASP A 68 6.82 -6.87 -3.05
C ASP A 68 6.10 -7.57 -1.87
N THR A 69 6.87 -8.01 -0.88
CA THR A 69 6.35 -8.67 0.31
C THR A 69 7.11 -8.17 1.54
N GLY A 70 6.37 -8.00 2.64
CA GLY A 70 6.92 -7.54 3.92
C GLY A 70 6.82 -6.04 4.16
N ALA A 71 6.90 -5.66 5.44
CA ALA A 71 6.90 -4.27 5.87
C ALA A 71 8.22 -3.58 5.46
N ALA A 72 8.14 -2.29 5.08
CA ALA A 72 9.33 -1.51 4.78
C ALA A 72 10.29 -1.46 6.00
N PRO A 73 11.60 -1.71 5.83
CA PRO A 73 12.54 -1.70 6.95
C PRO A 73 12.69 -0.29 7.56
N LEU A 74 12.47 0.74 6.74
CA LEU A 74 12.36 2.13 7.16
C LEU A 74 10.86 2.46 7.23
N GLN A 75 10.38 2.74 8.43
CA GLN A 75 8.99 3.12 8.62
C GLN A 75 8.82 4.58 8.19
N THR A 76 7.74 4.84 7.46
CA THR A 76 7.36 6.20 7.06
C THR A 76 5.97 6.46 7.60
N GLU A 77 5.81 7.60 8.27
CA GLU A 77 4.51 8.09 8.71
C GLU A 77 4.07 9.21 7.77
N VAL A 78 2.80 9.17 7.34
CA VAL A 78 2.24 10.21 6.48
C VAL A 78 0.95 10.75 7.07
N LYS A 79 0.79 12.07 7.04
CA LYS A 79 -0.47 12.77 7.35
C LYS A 79 -0.92 13.55 6.11
N LEU A 80 -2.23 13.62 5.90
CA LEU A 80 -2.80 14.38 4.80
C LEU A 80 -3.95 15.26 5.29
N LEU A 81 -4.00 16.48 4.75
CA LEU A 81 -5.05 17.47 4.95
C LEU A 81 -5.34 18.17 3.63
N TYR A 82 -6.48 18.84 3.52
CA TYR A 82 -6.75 19.70 2.37
C TYR A 82 -7.53 20.94 2.79
N ASP A 83 -7.45 22.01 2.00
CA ASP A 83 -8.34 23.17 2.10
C ASP A 83 -9.01 23.42 0.74
N ASP A 84 -9.57 24.60 0.51
CA ASP A 84 -10.22 24.95 -0.76
C ASP A 84 -9.25 25.11 -1.95
N LYS A 85 -7.94 25.15 -1.70
CA LYS A 85 -6.90 25.48 -2.67
C LYS A 85 -5.82 24.42 -2.81
N TYR A 86 -5.48 23.71 -1.74
CA TYR A 86 -4.32 22.82 -1.68
C TYR A 86 -4.63 21.48 -0.99
N LEU A 87 -3.90 20.46 -1.43
CA LEU A 87 -3.72 19.20 -0.72
C LEU A 87 -2.35 19.24 -0.03
N TYR A 88 -2.35 19.08 1.29
CA TYR A 88 -1.15 19.05 2.11
C TYR A 88 -0.75 17.60 2.39
N VAL A 89 0.53 17.31 2.21
CA VAL A 89 1.12 15.98 2.47
C VAL A 89 2.32 16.18 3.37
N PHE A 90 2.28 15.58 4.54
CA PHE A 90 3.40 15.57 5.48
C PHE A 90 3.93 14.15 5.62
N ALA A 91 5.23 13.96 5.41
CA ALA A 91 5.89 12.66 5.51
C ALA A 91 7.07 12.72 6.46
N LYS A 92 7.06 11.86 7.48
CA LYS A 92 8.15 11.68 8.44
C LYS A 92 8.84 10.34 8.15
N LEU A 93 10.09 10.40 7.71
CA LEU A 93 10.88 9.25 7.29
C LEU A 93 11.82 8.86 8.43
N HIS A 94 11.71 7.62 8.92
CA HIS A 94 12.60 7.12 9.95
C HIS A 94 13.80 6.40 9.33
N VAL A 95 15.00 6.71 9.82
CA VAL A 95 16.24 6.01 9.43
C VAL A 95 16.65 5.05 10.54
N LYS A 96 17.00 3.81 10.19
CA LYS A 96 17.58 2.86 11.15
C LYS A 96 19.06 3.17 11.30
N ASN A 97 19.45 3.61 12.50
CA ASN A 97 20.81 3.91 12.97
C ASN A 97 21.89 3.99 11.87
N SER A 98 22.19 5.22 11.44
CA SER A 98 23.20 5.52 10.43
C SER A 98 24.57 5.02 10.88
N GLY A 99 25.02 3.88 10.34
CA GLY A 99 26.41 3.47 10.50
C GLY A 99 27.32 4.57 9.96
N SER A 100 28.16 5.14 10.84
CA SER A 100 29.40 5.94 10.65
C SER A 100 29.52 7.00 9.54
N TRP A 101 28.60 7.17 8.61
CA TRP A 101 28.72 8.07 7.45
C TRP A 101 28.03 9.43 7.64
N LEU A 102 27.28 9.60 8.74
CA LEU A 102 26.72 10.89 9.15
C LEU A 102 27.57 11.62 10.19
N SER A 103 28.76 11.10 10.53
CA SER A 103 29.63 11.65 11.57
C SER A 103 30.82 12.47 11.04
N ASN A 104 30.75 13.07 9.85
CA ASN A 104 31.80 14.00 9.45
C ASN A 104 31.22 15.27 8.80
N PRO A 105 31.34 16.44 9.45
CA PRO A 105 30.93 17.72 8.89
C PRO A 105 31.80 18.17 7.71
#